data_AF-A0A973PIC6-F1
#
_entry.id   AF-A0A973PIC6-F1
#
_cell.length_a   1.000
_cell.length_b   1.000
_cell.length_c   1.000
_cell.angle_alpha   90.00
_cell.angle_beta   90.00
_cell.angle_gamma   90.00
#
_symmetry.space_group_name_H-M   'P 1'
#
loop_
_entity.id
_entity.type
_entity.pdbx_description
1 polymer ?
#
loop_
_entity_poly.entity_id
_entity_poly.type
_entity_poly.pdbx_seq_one_letter_code
_entity_poly.pdbx_strand_id
1 'polypeptide(L)'
;VGPMNLGPLPMANGLTRLRTRYAGDAEAVKAAEAAAGQPLLADQAERLGLVTFAPDDLDWPDEVRIAIEERAAFSPDALTGLEANCRFAGPETMETKIFGRLAAWQNWIFDRPNASGPAGALARYGTGRRADFDRKRV
;
A
#
# COMPACT_ATOMS: atom_id res chain seq x y z
N VAL A 1 -5.71 -18.47 -11.99
CA VAL A 1 -5.72 -17.11 -12.57
C VAL A 1 -6.84 -17.01 -13.60
N GLY A 2 -7.69 -15.97 -13.59
CA GLY A 2 -8.83 -15.82 -14.51
C GLY A 2 -8.82 -14.52 -15.32
N PRO A 3 -9.74 -14.34 -16.30
CA PRO A 3 -9.75 -13.19 -17.20
C PRO A 3 -9.78 -11.83 -16.48
N MET A 4 -10.49 -11.75 -15.34
CA MET A 4 -10.55 -10.53 -14.54
C MET A 4 -9.21 -10.12 -13.91
N ASN A 5 -8.29 -11.07 -13.71
CA ASN A 5 -6.96 -10.80 -13.16
C ASN A 5 -5.99 -10.22 -14.20
N LEU A 6 -6.29 -10.35 -15.49
CA LEU A 6 -5.35 -10.13 -16.60
C LEU A 6 -5.54 -8.81 -17.36
N GLY A 7 -6.49 -7.97 -16.96
CA GLY A 7 -6.68 -6.70 -17.66
C GLY A 7 -7.73 -5.75 -17.10
N PRO A 8 -8.99 -6.19 -16.83
CA PRO A 8 -10.10 -5.23 -16.71
C PRO A 8 -10.10 -4.43 -15.41
N LEU A 9 -9.25 -4.77 -14.44
CA LEU A 9 -9.21 -4.17 -13.11
C LEU A 9 -7.81 -3.60 -12.78
N PRO A 10 -7.35 -2.55 -13.48
CA PRO A 10 -6.09 -1.90 -13.15
C PRO A 10 -6.16 -1.21 -11.77
N MET A 11 -4.99 -1.11 -11.13
CA MET A 11 -4.77 -0.23 -9.98
C MET A 11 -4.48 1.20 -10.47
N ALA A 12 -4.40 2.15 -9.55
CA ALA A 12 -4.09 3.54 -9.86
C ALA A 12 -2.75 3.73 -10.60
N ASN A 13 -1.79 2.79 -10.46
CA ASN A 13 -0.51 2.81 -11.19
C ASN A 13 -0.61 2.31 -12.65
N GLY A 14 -1.82 2.02 -13.15
CA GLY A 14 -2.05 1.55 -14.52
C GLY A 14 -1.75 0.06 -14.74
N LEU A 15 -1.35 -0.69 -13.71
CA LEU A 15 -1.06 -2.12 -13.77
C LEU A 15 -2.18 -2.93 -13.12
N THR A 16 -2.38 -4.18 -13.57
CA THR A 16 -3.19 -5.13 -12.79
C THR A 16 -2.46 -5.51 -11.50
N ARG A 17 -3.19 -5.94 -10.47
CA ARG A 17 -2.58 -6.41 -9.21
C ARG A 17 -1.60 -7.56 -9.42
N LEU A 18 -1.86 -8.44 -10.39
CA LEU A 18 -0.96 -9.52 -10.76
C LEU A 18 0.37 -8.98 -11.28
N ARG A 19 0.34 -7.99 -12.20
CA ARG A 19 1.56 -7.36 -12.71
C ARG A 19 2.31 -6.56 -11.64
N THR A 20 1.60 -5.82 -10.79
CA THR A 20 2.19 -5.11 -9.65
C THR A 20 2.92 -6.08 -8.71
N ARG A 21 2.33 -7.26 -8.44
CA ARG A 21 2.92 -8.28 -7.57
C ARG A 21 4.28 -8.78 -8.04
N TYR A 22 4.48 -8.91 -9.35
CA TYR A 22 5.76 -9.35 -9.93
C TYR A 22 6.76 -8.21 -10.15
N ALA A 23 6.46 -6.98 -9.74
CA ALA A 23 7.40 -5.85 -9.71
C ALA A 23 8.20 -5.62 -11.02
N GLY A 24 7.59 -5.91 -12.18
CA GLY A 24 8.23 -5.76 -13.50
C GLY A 24 8.91 -7.02 -14.06
N ASP A 25 8.86 -8.16 -13.36
CA ASP A 25 9.33 -9.44 -13.89
C ASP A 25 8.34 -10.00 -14.93
N ALA A 26 8.65 -9.75 -16.21
CA ALA A 26 7.82 -10.17 -17.32
C ALA A 26 7.75 -11.70 -17.50
N GLU A 27 8.80 -12.43 -17.15
CA GLU A 27 8.83 -13.89 -17.29
C GLU A 27 7.98 -14.55 -16.20
N ALA A 28 8.05 -14.05 -14.96
CA ALA A 28 7.18 -14.51 -13.88
C ALA A 28 5.70 -14.21 -14.16
N VAL A 29 5.38 -13.03 -14.71
CA VAL A 29 4.02 -12.69 -15.16
C VAL A 29 3.55 -13.68 -16.23
N LYS A 30 4.39 -13.96 -17.24
CA LYS A 30 4.05 -14.88 -18.32
C LYS A 30 3.84 -16.31 -17.81
N ALA A 31 4.64 -16.78 -16.86
CA ALA A 31 4.46 -18.08 -16.22
C ALA A 31 3.12 -18.16 -15.48
N ALA A 32 2.74 -17.10 -14.75
CA ALA A 32 1.46 -17.02 -14.07
C ALA A 32 0.26 -16.93 -15.04
N GLU A 33 0.41 -16.21 -16.15
CA GLU A 33 -0.58 -16.12 -17.23
C GLU A 33 -0.78 -17.46 -17.94
N ALA A 34 0.28 -18.24 -18.15
CA ALA A 34 0.21 -19.57 -18.75
C ALA A 34 -0.60 -20.57 -17.88
N ALA A 35 -0.65 -20.36 -16.57
CA ALA A 35 -1.46 -21.14 -15.64
C ALA A 35 -2.93 -20.67 -15.55
N ALA A 36 -3.38 -19.77 -16.42
CA ALA A 36 -4.75 -19.27 -16.41
C ALA A 36 -5.78 -20.38 -16.67
N GLY A 37 -6.90 -20.32 -15.95
CA GLY A 37 -7.99 -21.30 -16.02
C GLY A 37 -7.70 -22.65 -15.36
N GLN A 38 -6.45 -22.93 -14.95
CA GLN A 38 -6.10 -24.20 -14.31
C GLN A 38 -6.39 -24.16 -12.80
N PRO A 39 -6.89 -25.26 -12.21
CA PRO A 39 -6.90 -25.43 -10.76
C PRO A 39 -5.45 -25.60 -10.28
N LEU A 40 -5.03 -24.76 -9.33
CA LEU A 40 -3.69 -24.80 -8.76
C LEU A 40 -3.74 -25.33 -7.33
N LEU A 41 -2.86 -26.28 -7.02
CA LEU A 41 -2.57 -26.68 -5.65
C LEU A 41 -1.72 -25.60 -4.96
N ALA A 42 -1.68 -25.64 -3.62
CA ALA A 42 -1.04 -24.61 -2.81
C ALA A 42 0.46 -24.45 -3.15
N ASP A 43 1.18 -25.56 -3.29
CA ASP A 43 2.60 -25.60 -3.65
C ASP A 43 2.85 -25.06 -5.08
N GLN A 44 1.93 -25.29 -6.02
CA GLN A 44 2.00 -24.72 -7.37
C GLN A 44 1.78 -23.21 -7.34
N ALA A 45 0.81 -22.74 -6.55
CA ALA A 45 0.54 -21.31 -6.39
C ALA A 45 1.74 -20.59 -5.76
N GLU A 46 2.39 -21.20 -4.77
CA GLU A 46 3.60 -20.67 -4.15
C GLU A 46 4.78 -20.64 -5.12
N ARG A 47 5.05 -21.74 -5.86
CA ARG A 47 6.11 -21.78 -6.88
C ARG A 47 5.92 -20.78 -8.01
N LEU A 48 4.68 -20.50 -8.40
CA LEU A 48 4.36 -19.44 -9.35
C LEU A 48 4.43 -18.04 -8.72
N GLY A 49 4.68 -17.94 -7.42
CA GLY A 49 4.71 -16.69 -6.69
C GLY A 49 3.35 -16.00 -6.66
N LEU A 50 2.23 -16.72 -6.68
CA LEU A 50 0.87 -16.16 -6.60
C LEU A 50 0.41 -15.92 -5.15
N VAL A 51 0.99 -16.65 -4.21
CA VAL A 51 0.77 -16.51 -2.75
C VAL A 51 2.10 -16.23 -2.05
N THR A 52 2.06 -15.74 -0.82
CA THR A 52 3.27 -15.39 -0.05
C THR A 52 3.96 -16.65 0.51
N PHE A 53 3.18 -17.61 1.02
CA PHE A 53 3.63 -18.91 1.53
C PHE A 53 2.46 -19.90 1.50
N ALA A 54 2.73 -21.20 1.58
CA ALA A 54 1.74 -22.27 1.58
C ALA A 54 2.05 -23.31 2.68
N PRO A 55 1.73 -23.03 3.96
CA PRO A 55 2.05 -23.92 5.07
C PRO A 55 1.09 -25.11 5.06
N ASP A 56 1.52 -26.22 5.67
CA ASP A 56 0.66 -27.39 5.85
C ASP A 56 -0.35 -27.18 7.00
N ASP A 57 -1.17 -28.20 7.26
CA ASP A 57 -2.22 -28.15 8.27
C ASP A 57 -1.69 -28.13 9.72
N LEU A 58 -0.45 -28.54 9.94
CA LEU A 58 0.20 -28.50 11.24
C LEU A 58 0.72 -27.08 11.55
N ASP A 59 1.34 -26.42 10.57
CA ASP A 59 1.95 -25.11 10.76
C ASP A 59 0.95 -23.94 10.57
N TRP A 60 -0.12 -24.14 9.79
CA TRP A 60 -1.10 -23.09 9.45
C TRP A 60 -1.64 -22.30 10.67
N PRO A 61 -2.09 -22.94 11.77
CA PRO A 61 -2.68 -22.21 12.89
C PRO A 61 -1.70 -21.26 13.56
N ASP A 62 -0.42 -21.61 13.60
CA ASP A 62 0.62 -20.83 14.27
C ASP A 62 1.19 -19.75 13.36
N GLU A 63 1.55 -20.08 12.12
CA GLU A 63 2.11 -19.12 11.15
C GLU A 63 1.16 -17.94 10.89
N VAL A 64 -0.12 -18.23 10.65
CA VAL A 64 -1.13 -17.17 10.39
C VAL A 64 -1.39 -16.35 11.65
N ARG A 65 -1.44 -17.00 12.83
CA ARG A 65 -1.65 -16.30 14.10
C ARG A 65 -0.49 -15.36 14.41
N ILE A 66 0.75 -15.83 14.28
CA ILE A 66 1.95 -15.01 14.51
C ILE A 66 1.96 -13.80 13.57
N ALA A 67 1.72 -13.99 12.27
CA ALA A 67 1.69 -12.88 11.31
C ALA A 67 0.62 -11.82 11.64
N ILE A 68 -0.53 -12.23 12.20
CA ILE A 68 -1.58 -11.31 12.64
C ILE A 68 -1.20 -10.61 13.96
N GLU A 69 -0.66 -11.36 14.92
CA GLU A 69 -0.19 -10.82 16.20
C GLU A 69 0.91 -9.77 15.99
N GLU A 70 1.89 -10.06 15.13
CA GLU A 70 2.93 -9.11 14.73
C GLU A 70 2.35 -7.86 14.10
N ARG A 71 1.39 -8.01 13.17
CA ARG A 71 0.72 -6.88 12.53
C ARG A 71 -0.01 -5.98 13.55
N ALA A 72 -0.57 -6.57 14.59
CA ALA A 72 -1.24 -5.83 15.66
C ALA A 72 -0.25 -5.19 16.64
N ALA A 73 0.95 -5.74 16.78
CA ALA A 73 1.98 -5.25 17.69
C ALA A 73 2.81 -4.09 17.13
N PHE A 74 2.94 -3.96 15.80
CA PHE A 74 3.71 -2.89 15.17
C PHE A 74 2.99 -1.53 15.19
N SER A 75 3.77 -0.44 15.07
CA SER A 75 3.23 0.91 14.93
C SER A 75 2.33 1.02 13.69
N PRO A 76 1.07 1.46 13.83
CA PRO A 76 0.16 1.61 12.70
C PRO A 76 0.65 2.67 11.70
N ASP A 77 1.37 3.70 12.16
CA ASP A 77 1.93 4.76 11.31
C ASP A 77 3.03 4.19 10.40
N ALA A 78 3.92 3.38 11.00
CA ALA A 78 5.01 2.74 10.27
C ALA A 78 4.48 1.73 9.22
N LEU A 79 3.49 0.92 9.61
CA LEU A 79 2.88 -0.06 8.70
C LEU A 79 2.13 0.62 7.55
N THR A 80 1.40 1.71 7.82
CA THR A 80 0.73 2.49 6.77
C THR A 80 1.74 3.03 5.75
N GLY A 81 2.85 3.59 6.24
CA GLY A 81 3.94 4.05 5.40
C GLY A 81 4.58 2.92 4.57
N LEU A 82 4.85 1.77 5.20
CA LEU A 82 5.40 0.60 4.53
C LEU A 82 4.47 0.09 3.43
N GLU A 83 3.18 -0.06 3.72
CA GLU A 83 2.17 -0.53 2.77
C GLU A 83 2.00 0.41 1.58
N ALA A 84 2.02 1.73 1.81
CA ALA A 84 1.93 2.73 0.75
C ALA A 84 3.10 2.59 -0.24
N ASN A 85 4.30 2.28 0.25
CA ASN A 85 5.48 2.09 -0.59
C ASN A 85 5.51 0.72 -1.29
N CYS A 86 5.21 -0.37 -0.56
CA CYS A 86 5.27 -1.71 -1.13
C CYS A 86 4.15 -1.99 -2.14
N ARG A 87 2.94 -1.45 -1.93
CA ARG A 87 1.80 -1.70 -2.84
C ARG A 87 1.83 -0.86 -4.11
N PHE A 88 2.48 0.29 -4.07
CA PHE A 88 2.61 1.21 -5.21
C PHE A 88 4.07 1.37 -5.63
N ALA A 89 4.81 0.26 -5.62
CA ALA A 89 6.15 0.21 -6.16
C ALA A 89 6.13 0.36 -7.70
N GLY A 90 7.09 1.11 -8.23
CA GLY A 90 7.29 1.26 -9.68
C GLY A 90 6.59 2.48 -10.29
N PRO A 91 5.75 2.32 -11.33
CA PRO A 91 5.24 3.46 -12.12
C PRO A 91 4.41 4.47 -11.31
N GLU A 92 4.68 5.76 -11.51
CA GLU A 92 3.84 6.85 -10.99
C GLU A 92 2.92 7.44 -12.08
N THR A 93 1.63 7.43 -11.82
CA THR A 93 0.55 8.12 -12.55
C THR A 93 0.10 9.39 -11.81
N MET A 94 -0.81 10.16 -12.40
CA MET A 94 -1.42 11.31 -11.72
C MET A 94 -2.09 10.89 -10.41
N GLU A 95 -2.85 9.80 -10.41
CA GLU A 95 -3.57 9.28 -9.24
C GLU A 95 -2.60 8.86 -8.14
N THR A 96 -1.53 8.12 -8.47
CA THR A 96 -0.52 7.74 -7.47
C THR A 96 0.25 8.95 -6.93
N LYS A 97 0.44 10.01 -7.71
CA LYS A 97 1.04 11.27 -7.22
C LYS A 97 0.10 12.03 -6.29
N ILE A 98 -1.21 11.95 -6.51
CA ILE A 98 -2.22 12.51 -5.60
C ILE A 98 -2.16 11.77 -4.26
N PHE A 99 -2.23 10.44 -4.25
CA PHE A 99 -2.25 9.65 -3.01
C PHE A 99 -0.88 9.48 -2.34
N GLY A 100 0.20 9.59 -3.10
CA GLY A 100 1.57 9.58 -2.59
C GLY A 100 2.06 10.99 -2.30
N ARG A 101 2.69 11.63 -3.30
CA ARG A 101 3.36 12.93 -3.14
C ARG A 101 2.47 14.00 -2.51
N LEU A 102 1.28 14.26 -3.04
CA LEU A 102 0.42 15.33 -2.53
C LEU A 102 -0.14 14.98 -1.15
N ALA A 103 -0.78 13.82 -1.00
CA ALA A 103 -1.43 13.44 0.25
C ALA A 103 -0.43 13.22 1.40
N ALA A 104 0.75 12.62 1.17
CA ALA A 104 1.75 12.44 2.23
C ALA A 104 2.27 13.78 2.76
N TRP A 105 2.57 14.73 1.87
CA TRP A 105 2.95 16.10 2.29
C TRP A 105 1.80 16.81 3.01
N GLN A 106 0.57 16.61 2.56
CA GLN A 106 -0.60 17.18 3.22
C GLN A 106 -0.84 16.59 4.61
N ASN A 107 -0.67 15.28 4.78
CA ASN A 107 -0.78 14.61 6.08
C ASN A 107 0.27 15.17 7.06
N TRP A 108 1.51 15.36 6.60
CA TRP A 108 2.56 15.99 7.42
C TRP A 108 2.23 17.44 7.81
N ILE A 109 1.59 18.21 6.92
CA ILE A 109 1.11 19.56 7.25
C ILE A 109 -0.01 19.49 8.30
N PHE A 110 -0.95 18.55 8.15
CA PHE A 110 -2.11 18.43 9.04
C PHE A 110 -1.77 18.02 10.47
N ASP A 111 -0.70 17.27 10.68
CA ASP A 111 -0.27 16.85 12.01
C ASP A 111 0.49 17.96 12.77
N ARG A 112 0.79 19.10 12.13
CA ARG A 112 1.61 20.16 12.71
C ARG A 112 0.79 21.34 13.25
N PRO A 113 1.25 21.98 14.35
CA PRO A 113 0.49 23.00 15.06
C PRO A 113 0.22 24.27 14.23
N ASN A 114 1.08 24.59 13.25
CA ASN A 114 0.84 25.72 12.35
C ASN A 114 -0.49 25.60 11.59
N ALA A 115 -0.91 24.38 11.23
CA ALA A 115 -2.17 24.16 10.53
C ALA A 115 -3.34 23.94 11.50
N SER A 116 -3.22 22.92 12.36
CA SER A 116 -4.33 22.34 13.14
C SER A 116 -4.27 22.64 14.65
N GLY A 117 -3.23 23.35 15.12
CA GLY A 117 -3.09 23.69 16.53
C GLY A 117 -4.09 24.76 17.02
N PRO A 118 -4.22 24.96 18.34
CA PRO A 118 -5.19 25.91 18.92
C PRO A 118 -5.03 27.37 18.45
N ALA A 119 -3.81 27.76 18.07
CA ALA A 119 -3.48 29.07 17.48
C ALA A 119 -3.13 29.00 15.99
N GLY A 120 -3.28 27.83 15.37
CA GLY A 120 -2.95 27.56 13.98
C GLY A 120 -3.95 28.16 12.98
N ALA A 121 -3.64 28.02 11.69
CA ALA A 121 -4.38 28.65 10.60
C ALA A 121 -5.87 28.28 10.60
N LEU A 122 -6.19 26.99 10.77
CA LEU A 122 -7.58 26.52 10.68
C LEU A 122 -8.43 27.06 11.83
N ALA A 123 -7.92 27.02 13.07
CA ALA A 123 -8.63 27.50 14.25
C ALA A 123 -8.85 29.02 14.28
N ARG A 124 -8.02 29.79 13.54
CA ARG A 124 -8.11 31.26 13.48
C ARG A 124 -9.04 31.77 12.39
N TYR A 125 -9.41 30.93 11.43
CA TYR A 125 -10.34 31.30 10.38
C TYR A 125 -11.66 31.84 10.97
N GLY A 126 -12.10 33.01 10.50
CA GLY A 126 -13.33 33.67 10.99
C GLY A 126 -13.22 34.39 12.35
N THR A 127 -12.11 34.28 13.08
CA THR A 127 -11.96 34.90 14.42
C THR A 127 -11.49 36.36 14.41
N GLY A 128 -11.03 36.87 13.27
CA GLY A 128 -10.39 38.19 13.16
C GLY A 128 -8.98 38.27 13.74
N ARG A 129 -8.43 37.18 14.27
CA ARG A 129 -7.05 37.10 14.81
C ARG A 129 -6.11 36.42 13.82
N ARG A 130 -4.85 36.86 13.78
CA ARG A 130 -3.80 36.19 12.99
C ARG A 130 -3.35 34.89 13.67
N ALA A 131 -2.96 33.91 12.86
CA ALA A 131 -2.34 32.67 13.33
C ALA A 131 -0.90 32.91 13.79
N ASP A 132 -0.47 32.10 14.75
CA ASP A 132 0.92 32.04 15.20
C ASP A 132 1.62 30.88 14.50
N PHE A 133 2.77 31.16 13.89
CA PHE A 133 3.49 30.20 13.06
C PHE A 133 4.94 30.08 13.53
N ASP A 134 5.39 28.84 13.75
CA ASP A 134 6.82 28.56 13.74
C ASP A 134 7.34 28.74 12.32
N ARG A 135 8.29 29.67 12.16
CA ARG A 135 8.87 30.05 10.86
C ARG A 135 10.12 29.27 10.48
N LYS A 136 10.58 28.35 11.34
CA LYS A 136 11.70 27.46 11.00
C LYS A 136 11.28 26.50 9.89
N ARG A 137 12.17 26.31 8.91
CA ARG A 137 12.03 25.27 7.87
C ARG A 137 12.41 23.90 8.47
N VAL A 138 11.91 22.85 7.82
CA VAL A 138 12.25 21.44 8.09
C VAL A 138 12.88 20.86 6.84
#